data_AF-A0A8H9IG08-F1
#
_entry.id   AF-A0A8H9IG08-F1
#
_cell.length_a   1.000
_cell.length_b   1.000
_cell.length_c   1.000
_cell.angle_alpha   90.00
_cell.angle_beta   90.00
_cell.angle_gamma   90.00
#
_symmetry.space_group_name_H-M   'P 1'
#
loop_
_entity.id
_entity.type
_entity.pdbx_description
1 polymer ?
#
loop_
_entity_poly.entity_id
_entity_poly.type
_entity_poly.pdbx_seq_one_letter_code
_entity_poly.pdbx_strand_id
1 'polypeptide(L)'
;MNILPDYILLKPTLTLCMICLCLFGCSTVPPTQYQAAVENGDNGYSHVQLSDNQYRVLFKGNKTTDEDDAKNYALLHAAELTTAQGYTWFTIVDSDLDVETKELTRVGPTTTKPVRGETTCGLLGCATLY
;
A
#
# COMPACT_ATOMS: atom_id res chain seq x y z
N MET A 1 39.08 39.00 40.60
CA MET A 1 39.28 37.54 40.55
C MET A 1 37.93 36.90 40.84
N ASN A 2 37.22 36.17 39.98
CA ASN A 2 37.48 35.63 38.64
C ASN A 2 36.09 35.52 37.98
N ILE A 3 35.92 36.12 36.81
CA ILE A 3 34.71 35.96 35.99
C ILE A 3 34.90 34.62 35.29
N LEU A 4 34.52 33.53 35.97
CA LEU A 4 34.44 32.21 35.34
C LEU A 4 33.34 32.30 34.30
N PRO A 5 33.64 32.06 33.03
CA PRO A 5 32.75 32.48 31.98
C PRO A 5 31.68 31.40 31.74
N ASP A 6 30.42 31.83 31.74
CA ASP A 6 29.23 30.97 31.57
C ASP A 6 29.22 30.13 30.27
N TYR A 7 30.21 30.30 29.38
CA TYR A 7 30.37 29.50 28.16
C TYR A 7 30.80 28.05 28.41
N ILE A 8 31.36 27.70 29.58
CA ILE A 8 31.84 26.34 29.88
C ILE A 8 30.66 25.36 30.04
N LEU A 9 29.54 25.85 30.58
CA LEU A 9 28.32 25.06 30.84
C LEU A 9 27.33 25.10 29.67
N LEU A 10 27.46 26.06 28.74
CA LEU A 10 26.64 26.13 27.53
C LEU A 10 26.95 24.98 26.54
N LYS A 11 28.23 24.60 26.43
CA LYS A 11 28.72 23.54 25.54
C LYS A 11 28.10 22.16 25.81
N PRO A 12 28.12 21.61 27.05
CA PRO A 12 27.54 20.28 27.33
C PRO A 12 26.01 20.27 27.19
N THR A 13 25.35 21.39 27.46
CA THR A 13 23.90 21.52 27.32
C THR A 13 23.47 21.50 25.85
N LEU A 14 24.27 22.10 24.97
CA LEU A 14 24.03 22.10 23.53
C LEU A 14 24.31 20.72 22.90
N THR A 15 25.33 19.99 23.36
CA THR A 15 25.57 18.59 22.94
C THR A 15 24.47 17.64 23.44
N LEU A 16 23.98 17.81 24.68
CA LEU A 16 22.88 16.99 25.22
C LEU A 16 21.58 17.22 24.44
N CYS A 17 21.29 18.47 24.06
CA CYS A 17 20.12 18.81 23.26
C CYS A 17 20.19 18.20 21.85
N MET A 18 21.36 18.25 21.21
CA MET A 18 21.58 17.63 19.89
C MET A 18 21.37 16.10 19.94
N ILE A 19 21.82 15.44 21.01
CA ILE A 19 21.62 14.00 21.21
C ILE A 19 20.13 13.67 21.42
N CYS A 20 19.39 14.47 22.19
CA CYS A 20 17.95 14.28 22.42
C CYS A 20 17.11 14.40 21.14
N LEU A 21 17.48 15.26 20.18
CA LEU A 21 16.77 15.37 18.90
C LEU A 21 16.91 14.11 18.02
N CYS A 22 17.98 13.33 18.19
CA CYS A 22 18.22 12.12 17.41
C CYS A 22 17.34 10.92 17.83
N LEU A 23 16.60 11.00 18.95
CA LEU A 23 15.75 9.89 19.43
C LEU A 23 14.32 9.88 18.89
N PHE A 24 13.91 10.89 18.11
CA PHE A 24 12.55 10.99 17.56
C PHE A 24 12.46 10.51 16.11
N GLY A 25 13.03 9.35 15.80
CA GLY A 25 12.86 8.69 14.51
C GLY A 25 11.76 7.62 14.57
N CYS A 26 10.49 7.99 14.38
CA CYS A 26 9.45 6.98 14.18
C CYS A 26 9.59 6.44 12.75
N SER A 27 10.18 5.25 12.59
CA SER A 27 10.27 4.57 11.29
C SER A 27 8.92 3.96 10.93
N THR A 28 7.96 4.80 10.57
CA THR A 28 6.72 4.38 9.93
C THR A 28 6.92 4.51 8.42
N VAL A 29 6.71 3.42 7.68
CA VAL A 29 6.75 3.46 6.21
C VAL A 29 5.42 4.08 5.74
N PRO A 30 5.42 5.31 5.18
CA PRO A 30 4.19 5.93 4.71
C PRO A 30 3.64 5.16 3.50
N PRO A 31 2.33 5.28 3.19
CA PRO A 31 1.76 4.74 1.96
C PRO A 31 2.49 5.33 0.74
N THR A 32 2.64 4.52 -0.32
CA THR A 32 3.12 5.00 -1.62
C THR A 32 2.22 6.12 -2.12
N GLN A 33 2.82 7.27 -2.43
CA GLN A 33 2.10 8.42 -2.96
C GLN A 33 1.98 8.33 -4.50
N TYR A 34 1.19 9.22 -5.09
CA TYR A 34 1.10 9.32 -6.54
C TYR A 34 2.42 9.81 -7.14
N GLN A 35 3.15 8.90 -7.77
CA GLN A 35 4.48 9.16 -8.36
C GLN A 35 4.76 8.16 -9.47
N ALA A 36 5.59 8.54 -10.44
CA ALA A 36 6.02 7.62 -11.50
C ALA A 36 6.90 6.52 -10.90
N ALA A 37 6.71 5.29 -11.36
CA ALA A 37 7.63 4.19 -11.08
C ALA A 37 8.98 4.48 -11.77
N VAL A 38 10.09 4.30 -11.05
CA VAL A 38 11.44 4.54 -11.57
C VAL A 38 11.81 3.46 -12.59
N GLU A 39 11.56 2.20 -12.24
CA GLU A 39 11.69 1.05 -13.12
C GLU A 39 10.37 0.26 -13.20
N ASN A 40 10.29 -0.65 -14.18
CA ASN A 40 9.13 -1.53 -14.32
C ASN A 40 8.97 -2.42 -13.08
N GLY A 41 7.88 -2.24 -12.35
CA GLY A 41 7.60 -2.99 -11.13
C GLY A 41 8.08 -2.33 -9.84
N ASP A 42 8.60 -1.10 -9.90
CA ASP A 42 8.76 -0.26 -8.71
C ASP A 42 7.42 0.32 -8.23
N ASN A 43 7.43 0.87 -7.02
CA ASN A 43 6.27 1.55 -6.45
C ASN A 43 5.95 2.83 -7.24
N GLY A 44 4.68 3.02 -7.58
CA GLY A 44 4.20 4.16 -8.36
C GLY A 44 3.37 3.73 -9.58
N TYR A 45 3.02 4.70 -10.41
CA TYR A 45 2.30 4.48 -11.66
C TYR A 45 3.26 4.17 -12.81
N SER A 46 2.80 3.32 -13.72
CA SER A 46 3.42 3.03 -15.01
C SER A 46 2.34 2.69 -16.03
N HIS A 47 2.66 2.79 -17.32
CA HIS A 47 1.73 2.41 -18.38
C HIS A 47 2.46 1.79 -19.57
N VAL A 48 1.74 0.93 -20.29
CA VAL A 48 2.19 0.33 -21.54
C VAL A 48 1.10 0.51 -22.58
N GLN A 49 1.48 0.99 -23.76
CA GLN A 49 0.58 1.07 -24.91
C GLN A 49 0.45 -0.31 -25.55
N LEU A 50 -0.78 -0.81 -25.66
CA LEU A 50 -1.10 -2.09 -26.29
C LEU A 50 -1.51 -1.91 -27.76
N SER A 51 -2.17 -0.79 -28.06
CA SER A 51 -2.59 -0.38 -29.41
C SER A 51 -2.79 1.13 -29.45
N ASP A 52 -3.20 1.69 -30.59
CA ASP A 52 -3.34 3.13 -30.79
C ASP A 52 -4.25 3.79 -29.75
N ASN A 53 -5.32 3.09 -29.32
CA ASN A 53 -6.30 3.58 -28.35
C ASN A 53 -6.46 2.67 -27.13
N GLN A 54 -5.49 1.81 -26.84
CA GLN A 54 -5.56 0.87 -25.72
C GLN A 54 -4.27 0.90 -24.92
N TYR A 55 -4.43 1.14 -23.62
CA TYR A 55 -3.33 1.26 -22.67
C TYR A 55 -3.59 0.33 -21.48
N ARG A 56 -2.53 -0.32 -21.01
CA ARG A 56 -2.50 -0.97 -19.71
C ARG A 56 -1.88 -0.01 -18.72
N VAL A 57 -2.64 0.37 -17.70
CA VAL A 57 -2.17 1.22 -16.60
C VAL A 57 -1.97 0.36 -15.37
N LEU A 58 -0.84 0.55 -14.70
CA LEU A 58 -0.48 -0.17 -13.48
C LEU A 58 -0.10 0.83 -12.40
N PHE A 59 -0.62 0.63 -11.19
CA PHE A 59 -0.14 1.31 -9.99
C PHE A 59 0.31 0.28 -8.97
N LYS A 60 1.56 0.38 -8.51
CA LYS A 60 2.09 -0.50 -7.46
C LYS A 60 2.20 0.26 -6.15
N GLY A 61 1.37 -0.12 -5.20
CA GLY A 61 1.43 0.33 -3.82
C GLY A 61 2.43 -0.48 -3.00
N ASN A 62 2.91 0.11 -1.90
CA ASN A 62 3.63 -0.64 -0.88
C ASN A 62 2.61 -1.27 0.10
N LYS A 63 3.10 -2.03 1.09
CA LYS A 63 2.27 -2.72 2.09
C LYS A 63 1.39 -1.82 2.98
N THR A 64 1.62 -0.51 2.98
CA THR A 64 0.85 0.46 3.77
C THR A 64 -0.09 1.30 2.90
N THR A 65 -0.04 1.15 1.57
CA THR A 65 -1.01 1.72 0.65
C THR A 65 -2.30 0.92 0.68
N ASP A 66 -3.42 1.62 0.79
CA ASP A 66 -4.75 1.00 0.70
C ASP A 66 -5.05 0.54 -0.74
N GLU A 67 -5.81 -0.55 -0.85
CA GLU A 67 -6.24 -1.10 -2.14
C GLU A 67 -7.06 -0.07 -2.95
N ASP A 68 -7.96 0.66 -2.30
CA ASP A 68 -8.80 1.65 -2.97
C ASP A 68 -7.95 2.84 -3.44
N ASP A 69 -6.95 3.25 -2.66
CA ASP A 69 -6.00 4.29 -3.07
C ASP A 69 -5.19 3.86 -4.30
N ALA A 70 -4.70 2.61 -4.31
CA ALA A 70 -3.97 2.07 -5.46
C ALA A 70 -4.83 2.05 -6.74
N LYS A 71 -6.08 1.60 -6.62
CA LYS A 71 -7.06 1.63 -7.73
C LYS A 71 -7.32 3.05 -8.21
N ASN A 72 -7.57 3.97 -7.29
CA ASN A 72 -7.83 5.37 -7.61
C ASN A 72 -6.65 6.02 -8.32
N TYR A 73 -5.42 5.72 -7.91
CA TYR A 73 -4.22 6.22 -8.58
C TYR A 73 -4.02 5.62 -9.98
N ALA A 74 -4.34 4.35 -10.19
CA ALA A 74 -4.34 3.78 -11.54
C ALA A 74 -5.37 4.48 -12.44
N LEU A 75 -6.58 4.75 -11.95
CA LEU A 75 -7.62 5.46 -12.70
C LEU A 75 -7.25 6.93 -12.96
N LEU A 76 -6.64 7.60 -11.99
CA LEU A 76 -6.12 8.96 -12.15
C LEU A 76 -5.11 9.00 -13.31
N HIS A 77 -4.16 8.06 -13.34
CA HIS A 77 -3.18 8.01 -14.42
C HIS A 77 -3.81 7.69 -15.78
N ALA A 78 -4.84 6.85 -15.82
CA ALA A 78 -5.62 6.61 -17.04
C ALA A 78 -6.31 7.89 -17.55
N ALA A 79 -6.85 8.73 -16.66
CA ALA A 79 -7.46 10.01 -17.01
C ALA A 79 -6.42 11.02 -17.53
N GLU A 80 -5.24 11.06 -16.93
CA GLU A 80 -4.12 11.87 -17.40
C GLU A 80 -3.68 11.46 -18.81
N LEU A 81 -3.52 10.16 -19.07
CA LEU A 81 -3.22 9.64 -20.40
C LEU A 81 -4.31 10.00 -21.42
N THR A 82 -5.57 9.87 -21.03
CA THR A 82 -6.72 10.22 -21.88
C THR A 82 -6.66 11.68 -22.31
N THR A 83 -6.41 12.57 -21.36
CA THR A 83 -6.30 14.02 -21.62
C THR A 83 -5.04 14.35 -22.44
N ALA A 84 -3.92 13.68 -22.17
CA ALA A 84 -2.67 13.85 -22.90
C ALA A 84 -2.79 13.43 -24.37
N GLN A 85 -3.60 12.42 -24.67
CA GLN A 85 -3.92 11.99 -26.04
C GLN A 85 -5.02 12.83 -26.71
N GLY A 86 -5.62 13.78 -26.00
CA GLY A 86 -6.68 14.65 -26.53
C GLY A 86 -8.08 14.04 -26.53
N TYR A 87 -8.29 12.94 -25.81
CA TYR A 87 -9.60 12.33 -25.61
C TYR A 87 -10.32 12.92 -24.39
N THR A 88 -11.65 12.79 -24.34
CA THR A 88 -12.49 13.33 -23.26
C THR A 88 -12.91 12.27 -22.24
N TRP A 89 -12.88 11.00 -22.62
CA TRP A 89 -13.35 9.89 -21.80
C TRP A 89 -12.54 8.64 -22.10
N PHE A 90 -12.50 7.72 -21.15
CA PHE A 90 -11.98 6.38 -21.32
C PHE A 90 -12.98 5.36 -20.76
N THR A 91 -12.79 4.10 -21.13
CA THR A 91 -13.55 2.99 -20.57
C THR A 91 -12.60 1.93 -20.05
N ILE A 92 -13.00 1.28 -18.96
CA ILE A 92 -12.23 0.18 -18.37
C ILE A 92 -12.68 -1.09 -19.07
N VAL A 93 -11.78 -1.69 -19.86
CA VAL A 93 -12.05 -2.94 -20.56
C VAL A 93 -11.80 -4.14 -19.66
N ASP A 94 -10.77 -4.04 -18.83
CA ASP A 94 -10.33 -5.07 -17.89
C ASP A 94 -9.70 -4.38 -16.67
N SER A 95 -9.88 -4.98 -15.50
CA SER A 95 -9.30 -4.49 -14.26
C SER A 95 -8.97 -5.68 -13.36
N ASP A 96 -7.73 -5.73 -12.93
CA ASP A 96 -7.24 -6.73 -11.99
C ASP A 96 -6.60 -6.03 -10.79
N LEU A 97 -6.70 -6.67 -9.63
CA LEU A 97 -6.00 -6.22 -8.44
C LEU A 97 -5.42 -7.43 -7.73
N ASP A 98 -4.10 -7.38 -7.57
CA ASP A 98 -3.36 -8.37 -6.81
C ASP A 98 -2.95 -7.79 -5.44
N VAL A 99 -3.44 -8.42 -4.37
CA VAL A 99 -3.12 -8.07 -2.99
C VAL A 99 -2.38 -9.23 -2.36
N GLU A 100 -1.07 -9.07 -2.19
CA GLU A 100 -0.26 -10.05 -1.47
C GLU A 100 -0.58 -10.02 0.03
N THR A 101 -1.55 -10.84 0.44
CA THR A 101 -1.79 -11.12 1.86
C THR A 101 -0.79 -12.15 2.33
N LYS A 102 0.25 -11.71 3.05
CA LYS A 102 1.13 -12.65 3.76
C LYS A 102 0.39 -13.26 4.94
N GLU A 103 -0.31 -14.36 4.69
CA GLU A 103 -0.82 -15.24 5.73
C GLU A 103 0.38 -15.71 6.56
N LEU A 104 0.51 -15.18 7.77
CA LEU A 104 1.47 -15.71 8.73
C LEU A 104 1.02 -17.15 9.03
N THR A 105 1.67 -18.12 8.39
CA THR A 105 1.47 -19.53 8.69
C THR A 105 1.98 -19.77 10.10
N ARG A 106 1.10 -19.58 11.09
CA ARG A 106 1.35 -19.99 12.45
C ARG A 106 1.50 -21.52 12.40
N VAL A 107 2.71 -22.02 12.59
CA VAL A 107 2.94 -23.46 12.83
C VAL A 107 2.28 -23.78 14.18
N GLY A 108 1.03 -24.18 14.11
CA GLY A 108 0.15 -24.65 15.17
C GLY A 108 -0.88 -25.58 14.53
N PRO A 109 -1.65 -26.37 15.30
CA PRO A 109 -2.59 -27.32 14.73
C PRO A 109 -3.53 -26.58 13.77
N THR A 110 -3.47 -26.97 12.49
CA THR A 110 -4.30 -26.44 11.43
C THR A 110 -5.74 -26.79 11.75
N THR A 111 -6.53 -25.82 12.25
CA THR A 111 -7.97 -25.95 12.23
C THR A 111 -8.40 -25.69 10.79
N THR A 112 -8.31 -26.71 9.93
CA THR A 112 -9.00 -26.70 8.63
C THR A 112 -10.44 -26.34 8.96
N LYS A 113 -10.91 -25.15 8.55
CA LYS A 113 -12.32 -24.82 8.70
C LYS A 113 -13.07 -25.94 7.95
N PRO A 114 -13.86 -26.79 8.64
CA PRO A 114 -14.61 -27.79 7.92
C PRO A 114 -15.54 -27.05 6.97
N VAL A 115 -15.56 -27.46 5.71
CA VAL A 115 -16.58 -27.02 4.75
C VAL A 115 -17.92 -27.23 5.45
N ARG A 116 -18.59 -26.12 5.78
CA ARG A 116 -19.90 -26.17 6.42
C ARG A 116 -20.88 -26.58 5.33
N GLY A 117 -21.03 -27.90 5.14
CA GLY A 117 -22.14 -28.44 4.38
C GLY A 117 -23.42 -27.90 5.00
N GLU A 118 -24.24 -27.24 4.21
CA GLU A 118 -25.50 -26.68 4.66
C GLU A 118 -26.44 -27.85 4.96
N THR A 119 -26.47 -28.24 6.24
CA THR A 119 -27.30 -29.36 6.69
C THR A 119 -28.68 -28.81 6.97
N THR A 120 -29.61 -29.16 6.10
CA THR A 120 -31.01 -28.78 6.27
C THR A 120 -31.74 -29.92 6.96
N CYS A 121 -32.34 -29.63 8.11
CA CYS A 121 -33.14 -30.59 8.86
C CYS A 121 -34.62 -30.21 8.75
N GLY A 122 -35.43 -31.15 8.25
CA GLY A 122 -36.88 -31.04 8.19
C GLY A 122 -37.57 -32.00 9.18
N LEU A 123 -38.90 -31.99 9.17
CA LEU A 123 -39.73 -32.78 10.09
C LEU A 123 -39.53 -34.30 9.97
N LEU A 124 -39.06 -34.77 8.81
CA LEU A 124 -38.90 -36.19 8.49
C LEU A 124 -37.42 -36.65 8.45
N GLY A 125 -36.45 -35.74 8.60
CA GLY A 125 -35.03 -36.08 8.56
C GLY A 125 -34.12 -34.91 8.14
N CYS A 126 -32.81 -35.14 8.15
CA CYS A 126 -31.79 -34.18 7.71
C CYS A 126 -31.14 -34.65 6.41
N ALA A 127 -30.88 -33.70 5.50
CA ALA A 127 -30.13 -33.94 4.27
C ALA A 127 -28.93 -32.98 4.20
N THR A 128 -27.78 -33.52 3.79
CA THR A 128 -26.55 -32.76 3.52
C THR A 128 -26.40 -32.66 2.01
N LEU A 129 -26.39 -31.43 1.49
CA LEU A 129 -26.07 -31.15 0.10
C LEU A 129 -24.56 -30.93 -0.02
N TYR A 130 -23.94 -31.59 -0.99
CA TYR A 130 -22.53 -31.44 -1.37
C TYR A 130 -22.43 -30.69 -2.69
#